data_AF-A0A9E2V2W4-F1
#
_entry.id   AF-A0A9E2V2W4-F1
#
_cell.length_a   1.000
_cell.length_b   1.000
_cell.length_c   1.000
_cell.angle_alpha   90.00
_cell.angle_beta   90.00
_cell.angle_gamma   90.00
#
_symmetry.space_group_name_H-M   'P 1'
#
loop_
_entity.id
_entity.type
_entity.pdbx_description
1 polymer ?
#
loop_
_entity_poly.entity_id
_entity_poly.type
_entity_poly.pdbx_seq_one_letter_code
_entity_poly.pdbx_strand_id
1 'polypeptide(L)'
;MPPFELFDLVGPAVGLHVLETLNTELGARFPVSPGLAKLVADQVPVVLPSRGKGLPRRADPAIQAVFDENREVAAQPLDTAGVRDAVLQALTAEIGRMLDEGVVATPQQIDLCMILGAGWGFHLGGICPYLDRTGWSTRVLGHRLLAPGLADVPAGP
;
A
#
# COMPACT_ATOMS: atom_id res chain seq x y z
N MET A 1 8.47 6.53 7.30
CA MET A 1 9.54 5.63 6.79
C MET A 1 9.24 5.31 5.33
N PRO A 2 10.22 5.30 4.41
CA PRO A 2 9.99 4.91 3.02
C PRO A 2 9.56 3.44 2.88
N PRO A 3 8.80 3.06 1.83
CA PRO A 3 8.23 1.72 1.69
C PRO A 3 9.25 0.57 1.74
N PHE A 4 10.36 0.67 0.99
CA PHE A 4 11.37 -0.40 0.98
C PHE A 4 12.12 -0.54 2.32
N GLU A 5 12.32 0.57 3.03
CA GLU A 5 12.93 0.53 4.36
C GLU A 5 11.97 -0.08 5.39
N LEU A 6 10.67 0.22 5.30
CA LEU A 6 9.65 -0.44 6.10
C LEU A 6 9.59 -1.94 5.80
N PHE A 7 9.65 -2.31 4.51
CA PHE A 7 9.64 -3.71 4.09
C PHE A 7 10.85 -4.49 4.61
N ASP A 8 12.04 -3.88 4.57
CA ASP A 8 13.26 -4.43 5.16
C ASP A 8 13.15 -4.58 6.69
N LEU A 9 12.55 -3.60 7.37
CA LEU A 9 12.33 -3.64 8.82
C LEU A 9 11.37 -4.77 9.24
N VAL A 10 10.28 -4.97 8.49
CA VAL A 10 9.32 -6.05 8.73
C VAL A 10 9.95 -7.41 8.40
N GLY A 11 10.76 -7.46 7.35
CA GLY A 11 11.43 -8.65 6.86
C GLY A 11 10.81 -9.18 5.56
N PRO A 12 11.58 -9.31 4.46
CA PRO A 12 11.04 -9.76 3.17
C PRO A 12 10.39 -11.16 3.22
N ALA A 13 10.94 -12.07 4.02
CA ALA A 13 10.37 -13.41 4.22
C ALA A 13 8.99 -13.37 4.91
N VAL A 14 8.81 -12.46 5.88
CA VAL A 14 7.51 -12.24 6.53
C VAL A 14 6.53 -11.66 5.51
N GLY A 15 6.97 -10.69 4.71
CA GLY A 15 6.18 -10.11 3.64
C GLY A 15 5.69 -11.14 2.61
N LEU A 16 6.56 -12.04 2.17
CA LEU A 16 6.20 -13.16 1.27
C LEU A 16 5.16 -14.07 1.92
N HIS A 17 5.40 -14.50 3.15
CA HIS A 17 4.48 -15.38 3.87
C HIS A 17 3.07 -14.77 4.05
N VAL A 18 3.01 -13.47 4.38
CA VAL A 18 1.74 -12.75 4.48
C VAL A 18 1.04 -12.68 3.12
N LEU A 19 1.76 -12.39 2.05
CA LEU A 19 1.19 -12.34 0.70
C LEU A 19 0.62 -13.70 0.26
N GLU A 20 1.34 -14.79 0.50
CA GLU A 20 0.89 -16.15 0.19
C GLU A 20 -0.34 -16.55 1.02
N THR A 21 -0.36 -16.17 2.30
CA THR A 21 -1.52 -16.39 3.18
C THR A 21 -2.74 -15.61 2.67
N LEU A 22 -2.58 -14.33 2.34
CA LEU A 22 -3.66 -13.51 1.79
C LEU A 22 -4.15 -14.03 0.44
N ASN A 23 -3.26 -14.54 -0.42
CA ASN A 23 -3.67 -15.18 -1.67
C ASN A 23 -4.49 -16.45 -1.43
N THR A 24 -4.06 -17.28 -0.47
CA THR A 24 -4.73 -18.53 -0.13
C THR A 24 -6.14 -18.27 0.43
N GLU A 25 -6.26 -17.30 1.34
CA GLU A 25 -7.51 -17.03 2.06
C GLU A 25 -8.46 -16.09 1.30
N LEU A 26 -7.92 -15.10 0.59
CA LEU A 26 -8.70 -14.01 -0.03
C LEU A 26 -8.61 -14.00 -1.56
N GLY A 27 -7.85 -14.94 -2.15
CA GLY A 27 -7.82 -15.23 -3.57
C GLY A 27 -6.93 -14.29 -4.42
N ALA A 28 -7.21 -14.30 -5.72
CA ALA A 28 -6.39 -13.67 -6.76
C ALA A 28 -6.24 -12.13 -6.64
N ARG A 29 -7.02 -11.46 -5.78
CA ARG A 29 -6.85 -10.02 -5.50
C ARG A 29 -5.55 -9.70 -4.77
N PHE A 30 -4.93 -10.68 -4.11
CA PHE A 30 -3.60 -10.60 -3.54
C PHE A 30 -2.66 -11.50 -4.36
N PRO A 31 -2.13 -11.04 -5.50
CA PRO A 31 -1.35 -11.90 -6.39
C PRO A 31 -0.02 -12.32 -5.73
N VAL A 32 0.33 -13.59 -5.86
CA VAL A 32 1.68 -14.08 -5.51
C VAL A 32 2.72 -13.47 -6.46
N SER A 33 3.97 -13.38 -6.00
CA SER A 33 5.05 -12.73 -6.73
C SER A 33 6.27 -13.65 -6.84
N PRO A 34 6.55 -14.23 -8.03
CA PRO A 34 7.74 -15.04 -8.24
C PRO A 34 9.04 -14.26 -7.96
N GLY A 35 9.08 -12.97 -8.32
CA GLY A 35 10.21 -12.10 -8.01
C GLY A 35 10.43 -11.91 -6.51
N LEU A 36 9.37 -11.77 -5.71
CA LEU A 36 9.49 -11.71 -4.26
C LEU A 36 9.95 -13.06 -3.67
N ALA A 37 9.41 -14.17 -4.15
CA ALA A 37 9.85 -15.50 -3.74
C ALA A 37 11.34 -15.72 -4.01
N LYS A 38 11.81 -15.32 -5.20
CA LYS A 38 13.23 -15.38 -5.57
C LYS A 38 14.10 -14.46 -4.72
N LEU A 39 13.67 -13.23 -4.48
CA LEU A 39 14.37 -12.28 -3.61
C LEU A 39 14.60 -12.84 -2.21
N VAL A 40 13.59 -13.50 -1.64
CA VAL A 40 13.67 -14.14 -0.32
C VAL A 40 14.58 -15.37 -0.35
N ALA A 41 14.42 -16.25 -1.34
CA ALA A 41 15.21 -17.47 -1.47
C ALA A 41 16.72 -17.18 -1.59
N ASP A 42 17.07 -16.13 -2.33
CA ASP A 42 18.46 -15.71 -2.56
C ASP A 42 18.99 -14.76 -1.47
N GLN A 43 18.13 -14.38 -0.51
CA GLN A 43 18.44 -13.41 0.56
C GLN A 43 19.00 -12.08 0.01
N VAL A 44 18.45 -11.59 -1.10
CA VAL A 44 18.90 -10.34 -1.72
C VAL A 44 18.52 -9.16 -0.82
N PRO A 45 19.48 -8.29 -0.44
CA PRO A 45 19.20 -7.11 0.35
C PRO A 45 18.19 -6.18 -0.33
N VAL A 46 17.19 -5.71 0.42
CA VAL A 46 16.16 -4.80 -0.12
C VAL A 46 16.63 -3.34 -0.12
N VAL A 47 17.44 -2.97 0.86
CA VAL A 47 17.95 -1.61 1.02
C VAL A 47 19.46 -1.58 1.20
N LEU A 48 20.07 -0.50 0.73
CA LEU A 48 21.48 -0.22 0.94
C LEU A 48 21.76 0.10 2.43
N PRO A 49 23.01 -0.08 2.90
CA PRO A 49 23.43 0.34 4.23
C PRO A 49 23.09 1.81 4.51
N SER A 50 22.83 2.11 5.78
CA SER A 50 22.53 3.48 6.21
C SER A 50 23.70 4.42 5.89
N ARG A 51 23.39 5.60 5.35
CA ARG A 51 24.37 6.65 5.07
C ARG A 51 24.69 7.53 6.29
N GLY A 52 24.03 7.28 7.42
CA GLY A 52 24.18 8.06 8.65
C GLY A 52 22.93 8.00 9.53
N LYS A 53 23.09 8.36 10.80
CA LYS A 53 22.01 8.32 11.80
C LYS A 53 20.85 9.21 11.36
N GLY A 54 19.65 8.63 11.29
CA GLY A 54 18.40 9.35 10.97
C GLY A 54 18.17 9.60 9.47
N LEU A 55 19.08 9.20 8.59
CA LEU A 55 18.87 9.28 7.14
C LEU A 55 18.13 8.03 6.63
N PRO A 56 17.13 8.20 5.74
CA PRO A 56 16.40 7.07 5.19
C PRO A 56 17.30 6.17 4.35
N ARG A 57 17.11 4.86 4.48
CA ARG A 57 17.79 3.88 3.61
C ARG A 57 17.13 3.87 2.24
N ARG A 58 17.94 3.69 1.20
CA ARG A 58 17.49 3.65 -0.19
C ARG A 58 17.33 2.20 -0.63
N ALA A 59 16.35 1.93 -1.49
CA ALA A 59 16.22 0.64 -2.14
C ALA A 59 17.53 0.26 -2.85
N ASP A 60 17.93 -1.00 -2.74
CA ASP A 60 19.08 -1.54 -3.46
C ASP A 60 18.71 -1.73 -4.93
N PRO A 61 19.40 -1.10 -5.90
CA PRO A 61 19.13 -1.30 -7.32
C PRO A 61 19.22 -2.77 -7.76
N ALA A 62 19.95 -3.62 -7.04
CA ALA A 62 20.08 -5.05 -7.34
C ALA A 62 18.73 -5.79 -7.32
N ILE A 63 17.73 -5.30 -6.55
CA ILE A 63 16.40 -5.93 -6.54
C ILE A 63 15.75 -5.90 -7.93
N GLN A 64 16.04 -4.89 -8.75
CA GLN A 64 15.43 -4.73 -10.07
C GLN A 64 15.73 -5.94 -10.98
N ALA A 65 16.98 -6.45 -10.96
CA ALA A 65 17.37 -7.60 -11.76
C ALA A 65 16.54 -8.84 -11.40
N VAL A 66 16.32 -9.08 -10.11
CA VAL A 66 15.50 -10.20 -9.62
C VAL A 66 14.06 -10.11 -10.16
N PHE A 67 13.45 -8.94 -10.10
CA PHE A 67 12.08 -8.74 -10.58
C PHE A 67 11.98 -8.78 -12.11
N ASP A 68 13.00 -8.35 -12.84
CA ASP A 68 13.00 -8.42 -14.31
C ASP A 68 13.16 -9.85 -14.82
N GLU A 69 14.01 -10.66 -14.18
CA GLU A 69 14.19 -12.08 -14.51
C GLU A 69 12.93 -12.93 -14.24
N ASN A 70 12.14 -12.54 -13.25
CA ASN A 70 10.96 -13.29 -12.78
C ASN A 70 9.63 -12.61 -13.17
N ARG A 71 9.67 -11.71 -14.16
CA ARG A 71 8.51 -10.98 -14.65
C ARG A 71 7.64 -11.89 -15.52
N GLU A 72 6.43 -12.20 -15.04
CA GLU A 72 5.47 -13.03 -15.80
C GLU A 72 4.82 -12.27 -16.97
N VAL A 73 4.55 -10.97 -16.79
CA VAL A 73 3.89 -10.13 -17.80
C VAL A 73 4.75 -8.91 -18.11
N ALA A 74 5.02 -8.68 -19.40
CA ALA A 74 5.64 -7.47 -19.90
C ALA A 74 4.67 -6.28 -19.74
N ALA A 75 4.66 -5.67 -18.56
CA ALA A 75 3.97 -4.43 -18.28
C ALA A 75 4.96 -3.25 -18.33
N GLN A 76 4.52 -2.14 -18.92
CA GLN A 76 5.28 -0.91 -18.91
C GLN A 76 5.48 -0.45 -17.44
N PRO A 77 6.71 -0.07 -17.02
CA PRO A 77 6.92 0.46 -15.68
C PRO A 77 6.03 1.68 -15.42
N LEU A 78 5.41 1.72 -14.24
CA LEU A 78 4.65 2.88 -13.80
C LEU A 78 5.61 4.01 -13.40
N ASP A 79 5.24 5.24 -13.70
CA ASP A 79 5.89 6.41 -13.12
C ASP A 79 5.41 6.65 -11.68
N THR A 80 5.94 7.69 -11.03
CA THR A 80 5.59 8.02 -9.65
C THR A 80 4.09 8.23 -9.44
N ALA A 81 3.42 8.87 -10.40
CA ALA A 81 1.98 9.12 -10.33
C ALA A 81 1.21 7.80 -10.48
N GLY A 82 1.59 6.96 -11.45
CA GLY A 82 0.99 5.65 -11.67
C GLY A 82 1.13 4.71 -10.47
N VAL A 83 2.30 4.67 -9.83
CA VAL A 83 2.49 3.87 -8.60
C VAL A 83 1.57 4.38 -7.49
N ARG A 84 1.50 5.70 -7.29
CA ARG A 84 0.61 6.30 -6.29
C ARG A 84 -0.84 5.96 -6.58
N ASP A 85 -1.28 6.08 -7.82
CA ASP A 85 -2.65 5.81 -8.25
C ASP A 85 -3.01 4.33 -8.01
N ALA A 86 -2.12 3.40 -8.38
CA ALA A 86 -2.33 1.97 -8.14
C ALA A 86 -2.48 1.65 -6.64
N VAL A 87 -1.65 2.26 -5.79
CA VAL A 87 -1.73 2.07 -4.32
C VAL A 87 -3.03 2.64 -3.77
N LEU A 88 -3.41 3.86 -4.15
CA LEU A 88 -4.63 4.49 -3.66
C LEU A 88 -5.88 3.75 -4.16
N GLN A 89 -5.86 3.24 -5.39
CA GLN A 89 -6.93 2.41 -5.92
C GLN A 89 -7.11 1.13 -5.10
N ALA A 90 -6.01 0.41 -4.86
CA ALA A 90 -6.04 -0.85 -4.11
C ALA A 90 -6.50 -0.65 -2.66
N LEU A 91 -5.95 0.36 -1.96
CA LEU A 91 -6.36 0.72 -0.61
C LEU A 91 -7.84 1.11 -0.55
N THR A 92 -8.32 1.92 -1.50
CA THR A 92 -9.75 2.30 -1.54
C THR A 92 -10.66 1.10 -1.72
N ALA A 93 -10.33 0.20 -2.66
CA ALA A 93 -11.12 -1.00 -2.90
C ALA A 93 -11.16 -1.92 -1.68
N GLU A 94 -10.03 -2.08 -0.97
CA GLU A 94 -9.97 -2.95 0.21
C GLU A 94 -10.70 -2.35 1.42
N ILE A 95 -10.60 -1.04 1.63
CA ILE A 95 -11.40 -0.33 2.65
C ILE A 95 -12.89 -0.51 2.40
N GLY A 96 -13.35 -0.37 1.14
CA GLY A 96 -14.74 -0.62 0.77
C GLY A 96 -15.18 -2.04 1.14
N ARG A 97 -14.41 -3.06 0.76
CA ARG A 97 -14.71 -4.47 1.10
C ARG A 97 -14.75 -4.71 2.61
N MET A 98 -13.79 -4.19 3.37
CA MET A 98 -13.79 -4.34 4.82
C MET A 98 -15.04 -3.75 5.49
N LEU A 99 -15.59 -2.67 4.92
CA LEU A 99 -16.85 -2.08 5.39
C LEU A 99 -18.06 -2.91 4.95
N ASP A 100 -18.11 -3.33 3.68
CA ASP A 100 -19.22 -4.12 3.11
C ASP A 100 -19.34 -5.50 3.79
N GLU A 101 -18.21 -6.14 4.08
CA GLU A 101 -18.11 -7.43 4.76
C GLU A 101 -18.26 -7.30 6.29
N GLY A 102 -18.30 -6.07 6.83
CA GLY A 102 -18.46 -5.82 8.26
C GLY A 102 -17.24 -6.18 9.11
N VAL A 103 -16.04 -6.24 8.53
CA VAL A 103 -14.75 -6.41 9.25
C VAL A 103 -14.55 -5.26 10.24
N VAL A 104 -14.99 -4.06 9.85
CA VAL A 104 -15.11 -2.89 10.71
C VAL A 104 -16.51 -2.30 10.59
N ALA A 105 -16.98 -1.63 11.64
CA ALA A 105 -18.30 -1.02 11.66
C ALA A 105 -18.34 0.35 10.96
N THR A 106 -17.23 1.11 11.01
CA THR A 106 -17.20 2.46 10.46
C THR A 106 -15.84 2.83 9.85
N PRO A 107 -15.80 3.77 8.89
CA PRO A 107 -14.55 4.28 8.31
C PRO A 107 -13.57 4.82 9.36
N GLN A 108 -14.08 5.40 10.44
CA GLN A 108 -13.25 5.97 11.51
C GLN A 108 -12.44 4.90 12.25
N GLN A 109 -12.89 3.64 12.30
CA GLN A 109 -12.10 2.55 12.87
C GLN A 109 -10.87 2.25 11.99
N ILE A 110 -11.03 2.30 10.66
CA ILE A 110 -9.92 2.18 9.71
C ILE A 110 -8.95 3.34 9.90
N ASP A 111 -9.45 4.58 9.98
CA ASP A 111 -8.61 5.76 10.18
C ASP A 111 -7.78 5.67 11.46
N LEU A 112 -8.40 5.25 12.57
CA LEU A 112 -7.73 5.06 13.85
C LEU A 112 -6.62 4.00 13.74
N CYS A 113 -6.90 2.86 13.13
CA CYS A 113 -5.91 1.79 12.93
C CYS A 113 -4.76 2.22 12.03
N MET A 114 -5.04 2.99 10.98
CA MET A 114 -4.02 3.49 10.06
C MET A 114 -3.12 4.52 10.72
N ILE A 115 -3.67 5.41 11.55
CA ILE A 115 -2.89 6.42 12.29
C ILE A 115 -2.02 5.76 13.37
N LEU A 116 -2.62 4.90 14.21
CA LEU A 116 -1.93 4.33 15.38
C LEU A 116 -1.06 3.12 15.04
N GLY A 117 -1.40 2.36 14.00
CA GLY A 117 -0.71 1.15 13.58
C GLY A 117 0.22 1.37 12.39
N ALA A 118 -0.35 1.78 11.25
CA ALA A 118 0.40 1.93 10.00
C ALA A 118 1.20 3.26 9.89
N GLY A 119 1.07 4.15 10.88
CA GLY A 119 1.77 5.43 10.92
C GLY A 119 1.28 6.42 9.85
N TRP A 120 0.00 6.36 9.48
CA TRP A 120 -0.60 7.32 8.55
C TRP A 120 -0.48 8.75 9.09
N GLY A 121 -0.22 9.70 8.19
CA GLY A 121 -0.01 11.10 8.57
C GLY A 121 -1.21 11.72 9.26
N PHE A 122 -1.12 11.96 10.57
CA PHE A 122 -2.23 12.50 11.38
C PHE A 122 -2.79 13.82 10.83
N HIS A 123 -1.93 14.64 10.22
CA HIS A 123 -2.29 15.94 9.62
C HIS A 123 -3.23 15.79 8.41
N LEU A 124 -3.38 14.58 7.84
CA LEU A 124 -4.34 14.29 6.79
C LEU A 124 -5.73 13.94 7.36
N GLY A 125 -5.87 13.78 8.68
CA GLY A 125 -7.13 13.47 9.38
C GLY A 125 -7.56 11.99 9.32
N GLY A 126 -6.82 11.14 8.60
CA GLY A 126 -7.17 9.74 8.34
C GLY A 126 -6.96 9.40 6.86
N ILE A 127 -7.04 8.11 6.52
CA ILE A 127 -6.98 7.66 5.13
C ILE A 127 -8.31 7.91 4.43
N CYS A 128 -9.44 7.69 5.10
CA CYS A 128 -10.78 7.88 4.52
C CYS A 128 -11.03 9.35 4.16
N PRO A 129 -10.74 10.36 5.02
CA PRO A 129 -10.79 11.77 4.63
C PRO A 129 -9.89 12.11 3.44
N TYR A 130 -8.69 11.51 3.40
CA TYR A 130 -7.77 11.74 2.29
C TYR A 130 -8.32 11.19 0.97
N LEU A 131 -8.81 9.95 0.95
CA LEU A 131 -9.37 9.31 -0.24
C LEU A 131 -10.62 10.04 -0.75
N ASP A 132 -11.45 10.54 0.17
CA ASP A 132 -12.61 11.37 -0.13
C ASP A 132 -12.21 12.71 -0.78
N ARG A 133 -11.29 13.47 -0.16
CA ARG A 133 -10.84 14.77 -0.70
C ARG A 133 -10.12 14.65 -2.04
N THR A 134 -9.45 13.52 -2.26
CA THR A 134 -8.72 13.26 -3.51
C THR A 134 -9.57 12.56 -4.57
N GLY A 135 -10.85 12.30 -4.28
CA GLY A 135 -11.82 11.73 -5.22
C GLY A 135 -11.70 10.23 -5.45
N TRP A 136 -10.80 9.54 -4.74
CA TRP A 136 -10.58 8.10 -4.91
C TRP A 136 -11.76 7.27 -4.45
N SER A 137 -12.41 7.63 -3.34
CA SER A 137 -13.59 6.91 -2.84
C SER A 137 -14.70 6.89 -3.89
N THR A 138 -15.06 8.04 -4.43
CA THR A 138 -16.11 8.13 -5.46
C THR A 138 -15.68 7.45 -6.76
N ARG A 139 -14.41 7.58 -7.16
CA ARG A 139 -13.88 6.95 -8.39
C ARG A 139 -13.92 5.42 -8.32
N VAL A 140 -13.63 4.82 -7.16
CA VAL A 140 -13.46 3.37 -7.02
C VAL A 140 -14.72 2.69 -6.48
N LEU A 141 -15.41 3.31 -5.51
CA LEU A 141 -16.57 2.74 -4.83
C LEU A 141 -17.91 3.30 -5.38
N GLY A 142 -17.87 4.37 -6.18
CA GLY A 142 -19.07 5.06 -6.66
C GLY A 142 -19.75 5.95 -5.62
N HIS A 143 -19.24 5.99 -4.38
CA HIS A 143 -19.72 6.84 -3.31
C HIS A 143 -18.58 7.28 -2.40
N ARG A 144 -18.87 8.23 -1.50
CA ARG A 144 -17.93 8.67 -0.48
C ARG A 144 -17.91 7.72 0.71
N LEU A 145 -16.76 7.65 1.38
CA LEU A 145 -16.64 6.88 2.62
C LEU A 145 -17.27 7.63 3.80
N LEU A 146 -17.18 8.96 3.81
CA LEU A 146 -17.66 9.80 4.91
C LEU A 146 -18.92 10.56 4.51
N ALA A 147 -19.73 10.89 5.51
CA ALA A 147 -20.88 11.75 5.33
C ALA A 147 -20.47 13.16 4.83
N PRO A 148 -21.34 13.84 4.06
CA PRO A 148 -21.14 15.22 3.69
C PRO A 148 -20.85 16.11 4.91
N GLY A 149 -19.89 17.02 4.77
CA GLY A 149 -19.43 17.97 5.79
C GLY A 149 -18.22 17.52 6.60
N LEU A 150 -17.83 16.24 6.59
CA LEU A 150 -16.72 15.74 7.42
C LEU A 150 -15.35 15.89 6.78
N ALA A 151 -15.24 15.72 5.47
CA ALA A 151 -13.98 15.78 4.73
C ALA A 151 -14.17 16.46 3.37
N ASP A 152 -15.06 17.45 3.31
CA ASP A 152 -15.28 18.21 2.09
C ASP A 152 -14.17 19.25 1.91
N VAL A 153 -13.71 19.39 0.66
CA VAL A 153 -12.95 20.56 0.24
C VAL A 153 -13.93 21.53 -0.41
N PRO A 154 -13.74 22.85 -0.27
CA PRO A 154 -14.49 23.81 -1.05
C PRO A 154 -14.44 23.43 -2.53
N ALA A 155 -15.58 23.44 -3.22
CA ALA A 155 -15.57 23.39 -4.67
C ALA A 155 -14.69 24.56 -5.14
N GLY A 156 -13.69 24.27 -5.96
CA GLY A 156 -12.84 25.32 -6.53
C GLY A 156 -13.68 26.36 -7.27
N PRO A 157 -13.15 27.58 -7.47
CA PRO A 157 -13.83 28.64 -8.21
C PRO A 157 -14.17 28.22 -9.65
#